data_AF-A0A4P6UDA8-F1
#
_entry.id   AF-A0A4P6UDA8-F1
#
_cell.length_a   1.000
_cell.length_b   1.000
_cell.length_c   1.000
_cell.angle_alpha   90.00
_cell.angle_beta   90.00
_cell.angle_gamma   90.00
#
_symmetry.space_group_name_H-M   'P 1'
#
loop_
_entity.id
_entity.type
_entity.pdbx_description
1 polymer ?
#
loop_
_entity_poly.entity_id
_entity_poly.type
_entity_poly.pdbx_seq_one_letter_code
_entity_poly.pdbx_strand_id
1 'polypeptide(L)'
;MTDVGMAPVWTLGNGVCAGMLSVSGNAFDGPLWEYSSAPGAVHSVELRISQGFSPLGEWASTTLACDVTAIIDWQNLDTGRSGTISRYVPAANTSTHPMLVNVETGPGRVRLTMRTDHPSIPVTTDVIVP
;
A
#
# COMPACT_ATOMS: atom_id res chain seq x y z
N MET A 1 -1.78 -14.76 10.26
CA MET A 1 -1.32 -13.55 9.55
C MET A 1 -0.93 -13.99 8.15
N THR A 2 -1.40 -13.30 7.12
CA THR A 2 -1.15 -13.64 5.71
C THR A 2 -0.32 -12.52 5.09
N ASP A 3 0.82 -12.85 4.50
CA ASP A 3 1.66 -11.85 3.82
C ASP A 3 0.94 -11.26 2.60
N VAL A 4 1.08 -9.94 2.44
CA VAL A 4 0.64 -9.22 1.25
C VAL A 4 1.87 -8.70 0.52
N GLY A 5 2.00 -9.06 -0.75
CA GLY A 5 3.01 -8.51 -1.64
C GLY A 5 2.37 -8.17 -2.97
N MET A 6 2.54 -6.92 -3.42
CA MET A 6 2.10 -6.47 -4.73
C MET A 6 3.31 -6.28 -5.65
N ALA A 7 3.09 -6.48 -6.95
CA ALA A 7 4.05 -6.00 -7.93
C ALA A 7 4.17 -4.47 -7.84
N PRO A 8 5.31 -3.87 -8.23
CA PRO A 8 5.48 -2.44 -8.19
C PRO A 8 4.49 -1.70 -9.11
N VAL A 9 3.89 -0.62 -8.61
CA VAL A 9 3.07 0.30 -9.38
C VAL A 9 3.96 1.37 -10.00
N TRP A 10 3.93 1.44 -11.33
CA TRP A 10 4.62 2.47 -12.11
C TRP A 10 3.71 3.66 -12.35
N THR A 11 4.24 4.88 -12.13
CA THR A 11 3.47 6.13 -12.21
C THR A 11 4.28 7.25 -12.86
N LEU A 12 3.60 8.25 -13.43
CA LEU A 12 4.20 9.49 -13.91
C LEU A 12 3.83 10.66 -12.98
N GLY A 13 4.65 10.93 -11.96
CA GLY A 13 4.49 12.07 -11.05
C GLY A 13 4.78 13.40 -11.75
N ASN A 14 3.93 14.40 -11.55
CA ASN A 14 4.07 15.76 -12.12
C ASN A 14 4.38 15.83 -13.64
N GLY A 15 4.05 14.77 -14.39
CA GLY A 15 4.28 14.67 -15.84
C GLY A 15 5.73 14.40 -16.29
N VAL A 16 6.73 14.51 -15.42
CA VAL A 16 8.16 14.33 -15.76
C VAL A 16 8.86 13.31 -14.85
N CYS A 17 8.31 13.04 -13.67
CA CYS A 17 8.90 12.13 -12.70
C CYS A 17 8.38 10.69 -12.94
N ALA A 18 9.26 9.78 -13.38
CA ALA A 18 8.92 8.35 -13.43
C ALA A 18 9.05 7.74 -12.03
N GLY A 19 7.92 7.42 -11.41
CA GLY A 19 7.84 6.92 -10.04
C GLY A 19 7.59 5.41 -9.97
N MET A 20 8.13 4.77 -8.93
CA MET A 20 7.92 3.36 -8.61
C MET A 20 7.43 3.25 -7.17
N LEU A 21 6.23 2.69 -6.97
CA LEU A 21 5.69 2.40 -5.64
C LEU A 21 5.67 0.89 -5.41
N SER A 22 6.07 0.46 -4.23
CA SER A 22 5.99 -0.93 -3.80
C SER A 22 5.10 -1.02 -2.58
N VAL A 23 4.17 -1.97 -2.60
CA VAL A 23 3.27 -2.27 -1.49
C VAL A 23 3.50 -3.68 -1.00
N SER A 24 3.79 -3.77 0.28
CA SER A 24 3.79 -5.02 1.03
C SER A 24 2.94 -4.84 2.28
N GLY A 25 2.73 -5.89 3.06
CA GLY A 25 1.89 -5.77 4.25
C GLY A 25 1.48 -7.11 4.80
N ASN A 26 0.50 -7.08 5.70
CA ASN A 26 -0.04 -8.26 6.33
C ASN A 26 -1.55 -8.15 6.51
N ALA A 27 -2.27 -9.23 6.19
CA ALA A 27 -3.63 -9.43 6.65
C ALA A 27 -3.63 -10.11 8.03
N PHE A 28 -4.45 -9.62 8.94
CA PHE A 28 -4.48 -10.06 10.32
C PHE A 28 -5.91 -10.05 10.88
N ASP A 29 -6.11 -10.89 11.88
CA ASP A 29 -7.30 -10.95 12.70
C ASP A 29 -6.88 -10.47 14.10
N GLY A 30 -7.17 -9.20 14.39
CA GLY A 30 -6.62 -8.43 15.50
C GLY A 30 -7.11 -8.88 16.90
N PRO A 31 -7.22 -7.96 17.88
CA PRO A 31 -7.06 -6.51 17.78
C PRO A 31 -5.59 -6.08 17.74
N LEU A 32 -5.27 -5.07 16.92
CA LEU A 32 -3.95 -4.44 16.97
C LEU A 32 -3.73 -3.68 18.28
N TRP A 33 -2.49 -3.73 18.78
CA TRP A 33 -2.05 -3.09 20.02
C TRP A 33 -2.22 -1.55 19.99
N GLU A 34 -2.24 -0.90 21.15
CA GLU A 34 -2.50 0.54 21.30
C GLU A 34 -1.50 1.46 20.59
N TYR A 35 -0.29 0.97 20.31
CA TYR A 35 0.78 1.70 19.61
C TYR A 35 0.82 1.44 18.10
N SER A 36 -0.18 0.73 17.56
CA SER A 36 -0.27 0.45 16.13
C SER A 36 -0.82 1.63 15.34
N SER A 37 -0.68 1.55 14.02
CA SER A 37 -1.23 2.54 13.08
C SER A 37 -2.77 2.61 13.11
N ALA A 38 -3.44 1.56 13.59
CA ALA A 38 -4.90 1.47 13.73
C ALA A 38 -5.28 0.64 14.99
N PRO A 39 -5.28 1.25 16.19
CA PRO A 39 -5.58 0.56 17.44
C PRO A 39 -6.97 -0.09 17.42
N GLY A 40 -7.05 -1.36 17.83
CA GLY A 40 -8.32 -2.09 17.89
C GLY A 40 -8.83 -2.62 16.54
N ALA A 41 -8.09 -2.45 15.44
CA ALA A 41 -8.47 -3.02 14.14
C ALA A 41 -8.50 -4.57 14.22
N VAL A 42 -9.55 -5.17 13.68
CA VAL A 42 -9.75 -6.61 13.54
C VAL A 42 -10.07 -6.95 12.08
N HIS A 43 -9.81 -8.18 11.64
CA HIS A 43 -10.02 -8.63 10.25
C HIS A 43 -9.64 -7.59 9.19
N SER A 44 -8.39 -7.14 9.23
CA SER A 44 -7.91 -5.98 8.47
C SER A 44 -6.59 -6.29 7.76
N VAL A 45 -6.22 -5.42 6.82
CA VAL A 45 -4.95 -5.48 6.11
C VAL A 45 -4.13 -4.23 6.42
N GLU A 46 -2.94 -4.40 7.00
CA GLU A 46 -1.98 -3.31 7.14
C GLU A 46 -1.02 -3.34 5.95
N LEU A 47 -1.06 -2.28 5.16
CA LEU A 47 -0.23 -2.06 3.99
C LEU A 47 0.91 -1.11 4.33
N ARG A 48 2.10 -1.49 3.92
CA ARG A 48 3.33 -0.71 3.91
C ARG A 48 3.61 -0.26 2.48
N ILE A 49 3.43 1.03 2.24
CA ILE A 49 3.72 1.68 0.95
C ILE A 49 5.10 2.29 1.03
N SER A 50 5.97 1.91 0.12
CA SER A 50 7.30 2.51 -0.06
C SER A 50 7.47 2.92 -1.52
N GLN A 51 8.44 3.77 -1.79
CA GLN A 51 8.71 4.17 -3.17
C GLN A 51 10.20 4.34 -3.45
N GLY A 52 10.44 4.38 -4.76
CA GLY A 52 11.74 4.52 -5.36
C GLY A 52 12.65 3.32 -5.12
N PHE A 53 13.85 3.44 -5.65
CA PHE A 53 14.90 2.46 -5.53
C PHE A 53 16.18 3.15 -5.06
N SER A 54 16.73 2.63 -3.97
CA SER A 54 18.05 3.03 -3.46
C SER A 54 18.95 1.80 -3.34
N PRO A 55 20.04 1.72 -4.13
CA PRO A 55 20.93 0.56 -4.12
C PRO A 55 21.69 0.38 -2.80
N LEU A 56 21.84 1.44 -2.01
CA LEU A 56 22.53 1.42 -0.71
C LEU A 56 21.57 1.73 0.46
N GLY A 57 20.26 1.58 0.26
CA GLY A 57 19.26 1.86 1.29
C GLY A 57 19.22 3.35 1.69
N GLU A 58 19.25 3.66 2.98
CA GLU A 58 19.14 5.05 3.47
C GLU A 58 20.31 5.95 3.04
N TRP A 59 21.46 5.36 2.70
CA TRP A 59 22.70 6.08 2.49
C TRP A 59 22.90 6.60 1.06
N ALA A 60 22.04 6.21 0.12
CA ALA A 60 22.09 6.66 -1.27
C ALA A 60 20.83 7.43 -1.68
N SER A 61 20.99 8.30 -2.69
CA SER A 61 19.87 8.99 -3.32
C SER A 61 18.86 7.97 -3.85
N THR A 62 17.61 8.12 -3.46
CA THR A 62 16.52 7.29 -3.98
C THR A 62 16.11 7.82 -5.34
N THR A 63 16.26 6.98 -6.36
CA THR A 63 15.75 7.25 -7.71
C THR A 63 14.30 6.77 -7.81
N LEU A 64 13.55 7.29 -8.78
CA LEU A 64 12.16 6.88 -9.04
C LEU A 64 11.19 7.14 -7.86
N ALA A 65 11.51 8.10 -7.00
CA ALA A 65 10.60 8.60 -5.97
C ALA A 65 9.96 9.90 -6.44
N CYS A 66 8.65 10.01 -6.29
CA CYS A 66 7.86 11.15 -6.74
C CYS A 66 6.80 11.49 -5.68
N ASP A 67 6.41 12.76 -5.61
CA ASP A 67 5.22 13.16 -4.87
C ASP A 67 3.98 12.69 -5.61
N VAL A 68 3.26 11.72 -5.02
CA VAL A 68 2.07 11.11 -5.61
C VAL A 68 1.07 10.68 -4.54
N THR A 69 -0.20 10.55 -4.89
CA THR A 69 -1.21 9.95 -4.01
C THR A 69 -1.44 8.50 -4.42
N ALA A 70 -1.07 7.57 -3.53
CA ALA A 70 -1.42 6.17 -3.67
C ALA A 70 -2.92 5.97 -3.38
N ILE A 71 -3.61 5.24 -4.24
CA ILE A 71 -5.02 4.93 -4.12
C ILE A 71 -5.18 3.41 -4.11
N ILE A 72 -5.73 2.88 -3.03
CA ILE A 72 -6.00 1.46 -2.82
C ILE A 72 -7.50 1.24 -2.91
N ASP A 73 -7.93 0.64 -4.00
CA ASP A 73 -9.29 0.13 -4.17
C ASP A 73 -9.34 -1.30 -3.64
N TRP A 74 -10.28 -1.61 -2.75
CA TRP A 74 -10.43 -2.93 -2.17
C TRP A 74 -11.84 -3.47 -2.36
N GLN A 75 -11.94 -4.79 -2.50
CA GLN A 75 -13.20 -5.50 -2.60
C GLN A 75 -13.10 -6.84 -1.86
N ASN A 76 -13.97 -7.05 -0.88
CA ASN A 76 -14.20 -8.35 -0.27
C ASN A 76 -15.14 -9.15 -1.18
N LEU A 77 -14.61 -10.20 -1.78
CA LEU A 77 -15.29 -11.04 -2.76
C LEU A 77 -16.35 -11.95 -2.12
N ASP A 78 -16.25 -12.21 -0.82
CA ASP A 78 -17.19 -13.09 -0.10
C ASP A 78 -18.41 -12.31 0.40
N THR A 79 -18.22 -11.06 0.84
CA THR A 79 -19.32 -10.20 1.36
C THR A 79 -19.83 -9.18 0.35
N GLY A 80 -19.09 -8.92 -0.73
CA GLY A 80 -19.39 -7.89 -1.71
C GLY A 80 -19.07 -6.45 -1.25
N ARG A 81 -18.53 -6.27 -0.03
CA ARG A 81 -18.11 -4.95 0.46
C ARG A 81 -16.92 -4.45 -0.34
N SER A 82 -16.87 -3.14 -0.59
CA SER A 82 -15.74 -2.50 -1.26
C SER A 82 -15.50 -1.11 -0.71
N GLY A 83 -14.32 -0.56 -0.96
CA GLY A 83 -13.99 0.80 -0.62
C GLY A 83 -12.70 1.26 -1.28
N THR A 84 -12.37 2.53 -1.03
CA THR A 84 -11.17 3.16 -1.56
C THR A 84 -10.47 3.92 -0.44
N ILE A 85 -9.15 3.77 -0.35
CA ILE A 85 -8.30 4.51 0.58
C ILE A 85 -7.24 5.26 -0.21
N SER A 86 -7.11 6.55 0.04
CA SER A 86 -6.08 7.40 -0.57
C SER A 86 -5.04 7.81 0.46
N ARG A 87 -3.76 7.74 0.11
CA ARG A 87 -2.65 8.18 0.95
C ARG A 87 -1.63 8.95 0.11
N TYR A 88 -1.35 10.19 0.51
CA TYR A 88 -0.23 10.94 -0.06
C TYR A 88 1.10 10.31 0.34
N VAL A 89 1.98 10.10 -0.64
CA VAL A 89 3.31 9.52 -0.48
C VAL A 89 4.34 10.56 -0.94
N PRO A 90 4.96 11.30 -0.01
CA PRO A 90 5.98 12.30 -0.34
C PRO A 90 7.24 11.64 -0.89
N ALA A 91 7.90 12.25 -1.88
CA ALA A 91 9.15 11.75 -2.51
C ALA A 91 10.24 11.32 -1.51
N ALA A 92 10.28 11.92 -0.32
CA ALA A 92 11.22 11.59 0.76
C ALA A 92 10.92 10.26 1.47
N ASN A 93 9.73 9.67 1.30
CA ASN A 93 9.31 8.44 1.98
C ASN A 93 9.73 7.21 1.20
N THR A 94 10.92 6.72 1.48
CA THR A 94 11.55 5.60 0.77
C THR A 94 11.28 4.27 1.49
N SER A 95 11.98 3.20 1.11
CA SER A 95 11.88 1.90 1.80
C SER A 95 12.22 1.98 3.29
N THR A 96 13.07 2.91 3.72
CA THR A 96 13.46 3.09 5.13
C THR A 96 12.42 3.87 5.93
N HIS A 97 11.60 4.69 5.26
CA HIS A 97 10.55 5.52 5.85
C HIS A 97 9.22 5.28 5.12
N PRO A 98 8.64 4.07 5.23
CA PRO A 98 7.42 3.71 4.53
C PRO A 98 6.19 4.39 5.13
N MET A 99 5.12 4.46 4.34
CA MET A 99 3.79 4.81 4.82
C MET A 99 3.01 3.57 5.21
N LEU A 100 2.43 3.59 6.41
CA LEU A 100 1.51 2.55 6.89
C LEU A 100 0.06 2.97 6.61
N VAL A 101 -0.73 2.05 6.08
CA VAL A 101 -2.13 2.24 5.73
C VAL A 101 -2.91 1.01 6.18
N ASN A 102 -3.88 1.20 7.07
CA ASN A 102 -4.80 0.13 7.46
C ASN A 102 -6.03 0.10 6.54
N VAL A 103 -6.46 -1.11 6.16
CA VAL A 103 -7.64 -1.35 5.32
C VAL A 103 -8.59 -2.29 6.05
N GLU A 104 -9.71 -1.74 6.52
CA GLU A 104 -10.76 -2.48 7.24
C GLU A 104 -11.69 -3.21 6.26
N THR A 105 -11.26 -4.39 5.83
CA THR A 105 -11.89 -5.14 4.74
C THR A 105 -12.88 -6.19 5.24
N GLY A 106 -12.74 -6.61 6.50
CA GLY A 106 -13.46 -7.76 7.07
C GLY A 106 -12.85 -9.09 6.64
N PRO A 107 -13.29 -10.21 7.26
CA PRO A 107 -12.73 -11.52 6.96
C PRO A 107 -13.13 -11.99 5.56
N GLY A 108 -12.30 -12.85 4.97
CA GLY A 108 -12.57 -13.50 3.69
C GLY A 108 -11.56 -13.16 2.58
N ARG A 109 -11.96 -13.42 1.34
CA ARG A 109 -11.17 -13.18 0.12
C ARG A 109 -11.24 -11.71 -0.25
N VAL A 110 -10.13 -11.01 -0.16
CA VAL A 110 -10.05 -9.58 -0.46
C VAL A 110 -9.15 -9.35 -1.67
N ARG A 111 -9.70 -8.66 -2.67
CA ARG A 111 -8.95 -8.13 -3.81
C ARG A 111 -8.53 -6.71 -3.50
N LEU A 112 -7.24 -6.44 -3.64
CA LEU A 112 -6.64 -5.12 -3.47
C LEU A 112 -6.08 -4.67 -4.80
N THR A 113 -6.43 -3.46 -5.24
CA THR A 113 -5.90 -2.83 -6.44
C THR A 113 -5.26 -1.51 -6.07
N MET A 114 -3.98 -1.37 -6.35
CA MET A 114 -3.25 -0.13 -6.16
C MET A 114 -3.09 0.61 -7.49
N ARG A 115 -3.33 1.92 -7.45
CA ARG A 115 -3.04 2.87 -8.51
C ARG A 115 -2.58 4.19 -7.89
N THR A 116 -2.27 5.17 -8.73
CA THR A 116 -2.00 6.54 -8.28
C THR A 116 -3.03 7.53 -8.83
N ASP A 117 -3.00 8.76 -8.33
CA ASP A 117 -3.74 9.92 -8.85
C ASP A 117 -3.18 10.46 -10.18
N HIS A 118 -2.03 9.95 -10.61
CA HIS A 118 -1.39 10.24 -11.89
C HIS A 118 -1.53 9.05 -12.87
N PRO A 119 -1.20 9.24 -14.17
CA PRO A 119 -1.09 8.12 -15.10
C PRO A 119 -0.20 7.01 -14.52
N SER A 120 -0.80 5.84 -14.30
CA SER A 120 -0.15 4.68 -13.69
C SER A 120 -0.63 3.39 -14.32
N ILE A 121 0.15 2.32 -14.10
CA ILE A 121 -0.26 0.95 -14.41
C ILE A 121 -0.77 0.33 -13.11
N PRO A 122 -2.09 0.15 -12.93
CA PRO A 122 -2.64 -0.41 -11.70
C PRO A 122 -2.17 -1.85 -11.50
N VAL A 123 -1.95 -2.23 -10.24
CA VAL A 123 -1.58 -3.58 -9.84
C VAL A 123 -2.62 -4.14 -8.89
N THR A 124 -3.01 -5.39 -9.12
CA THR A 124 -4.00 -6.09 -8.30
C THR A 124 -3.35 -7.32 -7.65
N THR A 125 -3.71 -7.58 -6.39
CA THR A 125 -3.43 -8.84 -5.70
C THR A 125 -4.64 -9.28 -4.89
N ASP A 126 -4.77 -10.60 -4.72
CA ASP A 126 -5.78 -11.19 -3.84
C ASP A 126 -5.10 -11.67 -2.55
N VAL A 127 -5.75 -11.45 -1.40
CA VAL A 127 -5.29 -11.88 -0.07
C VAL A 127 -6.44 -12.50 0.71
N ILE A 128 -6.12 -13.48 1.57
CA ILE A 128 -7.07 -14.03 2.54
C ILE A 128 -6.90 -13.28 3.87
N VAL A 129 -7.97 -12.61 4.28
CA VAL A 129 -8.07 -11.97 5.59
C VAL A 129 -8.70 -12.96 6.57
N PRO A 130 -7.95 -13.37 7.62
CA PRO A 130 -8.48 -14.25 8.64
C PRO A 130 -9.60 -13.58 9.44
#